data_AF-A0A075GDD6-F1
#
_entry.id   AF-A0A075GDD6-F1
#
_cell.length_a   1.000
_cell.length_b   1.000
_cell.length_c   1.000
_cell.angle_alpha   90.00
_cell.angle_beta   90.00
_cell.angle_gamma   90.00
#
_symmetry.space_group_name_H-M   'P 1'
#
loop_
_entity.id
_entity.type
_entity.pdbx_description
1 polymer ?
#
loop_
_entity_poly.entity_id
_entity_poly.type
_entity_poly.pdbx_seq_one_letter_code
_entity_poly.pdbx_strand_id
1 'polypeptide(L)'
;MGTPALFVDEGGFRDSIEDGVNGRLLPRDDPVAWQEALNEALDSDVRKRWASSGRDRIAELDLSPDAHARRVARVIEEITVGELS
;
A
#
# COMPACT_ATOMS: atom_id res chain seq x y z
N MET A 1 -1.90 12.99 4.74
CA MET A 1 -2.64 12.04 5.60
C MET A 1 -1.69 11.52 6.68
N GLY A 2 -2.10 11.55 7.95
CA GLY A 2 -1.33 11.05 9.10
C GLY A 2 -2.01 9.88 9.81
N THR A 3 -2.91 9.20 9.10
CA THR A 3 -3.68 8.06 9.60
C THR A 3 -2.80 6.80 9.49
N PRO A 4 -2.62 6.04 10.59
CA PRO A 4 -1.85 4.80 10.57
C PRO A 4 -2.51 3.73 9.69
N ALA A 5 -1.69 3.00 8.92
CA ALA A 5 -2.13 1.91 8.06
C ALA A 5 -2.07 0.58 8.84
N LEU A 6 -3.19 0.14 9.40
CA LEU A 6 -3.32 -1.15 10.08
C LEU A 6 -4.31 -2.00 9.28
N PHE A 7 -3.86 -3.09 8.70
CA PHE A 7 -4.67 -3.93 7.82
C PHE A 7 -4.59 -5.40 8.22
N VAL A 8 -5.60 -6.16 7.80
CA VAL A 8 -5.52 -7.62 7.89
C VAL A 8 -4.45 -8.10 6.91
N ASP A 9 -3.66 -9.10 7.31
CA ASP A 9 -2.65 -9.74 6.47
C ASP A 9 -3.29 -10.62 5.38
N GLU A 10 -3.98 -10.01 4.43
CA GLU A 10 -4.75 -10.69 3.38
C GLU A 10 -4.80 -9.85 2.08
N GLY A 11 -4.84 -10.52 0.93
CA GLY A 11 -5.11 -9.89 -0.36
C GLY A 11 -4.14 -8.76 -0.73
N GLY A 12 -4.68 -7.73 -1.41
CA GLY A 12 -3.89 -6.62 -1.97
C GLY A 12 -3.26 -5.68 -0.95
N PHE A 13 -3.52 -5.85 0.35
CA PHE A 13 -2.80 -5.07 1.38
C PHE A 13 -1.32 -5.42 1.42
N ARG A 14 -0.98 -6.69 1.16
CA ARG A 14 0.40 -7.18 1.08
C ARG A 14 1.21 -6.58 -0.06
N ASP A 15 0.55 -6.02 -1.07
CA ASP A 15 1.24 -5.43 -2.23
C ASP A 15 1.81 -4.04 -1.90
N SER A 16 1.16 -3.32 -0.99
CA SER A 16 1.47 -1.92 -0.67
C SER A 16 2.00 -1.70 0.75
N ILE A 17 1.74 -2.63 1.67
CA ILE A 17 2.18 -2.55 3.07
C ILE A 17 3.33 -3.51 3.33
N GLU A 18 4.38 -2.98 3.95
CA GLU A 18 5.47 -3.72 4.56
C GLU A 18 5.32 -3.60 6.09
N ASP A 19 5.10 -4.74 6.74
CA ASP A 19 4.78 -4.81 8.17
C ASP A 19 5.87 -4.15 9.04
N GLY A 20 5.46 -3.26 9.93
CA GLY A 20 6.32 -2.47 10.81
C GLY A 20 7.01 -1.28 10.14
N VAL A 21 7.03 -1.20 8.80
CA VAL A 21 7.78 -0.18 8.05
C VAL A 21 6.89 0.98 7.63
N ASN A 22 5.80 0.69 6.92
CA ASN A 22 4.85 1.71 6.48
C ASN A 22 3.42 1.47 7.01
N GLY A 23 3.26 0.51 7.91
CA GLY A 23 2.01 0.11 8.54
C GLY A 23 2.16 -1.20 9.31
N ARG A 24 1.05 -1.86 9.61
CA ARG A 24 1.02 -3.24 10.14
C ARG A 24 0.10 -4.13 9.33
N LEU A 25 0.50 -5.39 9.19
CA LEU A 25 -0.30 -6.49 8.66
C LEU A 25 -0.62 -7.46 9.80
N LEU A 26 -1.90 -7.66 10.09
CA LEU A 26 -2.36 -8.29 11.33
C LEU A 26 -3.24 -9.52 11.03
N PRO A 27 -3.20 -10.56 11.87
CA PRO A 27 -4.15 -11.66 11.76
C PRO A 27 -5.57 -11.16 12.02
N ARG A 28 -6.55 -11.71 11.30
CA ARG A 28 -7.97 -11.36 11.51
C ARG A 28 -8.47 -11.72 12.91
N ASP A 29 -8.09 -12.90 13.37
CA ASP A 29 -8.63 -13.52 14.58
C ASP A 29 -7.70 -13.37 15.80
N ASP A 30 -6.86 -12.33 15.81
CA ASP A 30 -5.95 -12.02 16.92
C ASP A 30 -6.18 -10.61 17.49
N PRO A 31 -7.18 -10.43 18.38
CA PRO A 31 -7.47 -9.13 18.98
C PRO A 31 -6.29 -8.53 19.77
N VAL A 32 -5.37 -9.36 20.28
CA VAL A 32 -4.20 -8.88 21.04
C VAL A 32 -3.23 -8.18 20.10
N ALA A 33 -2.92 -8.79 18.95
CA ALA A 33 -2.09 -8.17 17.92
C ALA A 33 -2.68 -6.83 17.43
N TRP A 34 -4.01 -6.75 17.30
CA TRP A 34 -4.69 -5.50 16.96
C TRP A 34 -4.54 -4.43 18.04
N GLN A 35 -4.69 -4.79 19.31
CA GLN A 35 -4.52 -3.86 20.42
C GLN A 35 -3.08 -3.33 20.49
N GLU A 36 -2.08 -4.20 20.33
CA GLU A 36 -0.67 -3.81 20.32
C GLU A 36 -0.36 -2.84 19.18
N ALA A 37 -0.83 -3.15 17.96
CA ALA A 37 -0.63 -2.29 16.80
C ALA A 37 -1.32 -0.92 16.94
N LEU A 38 -2.50 -0.87 17.55
CA LEU A 38 -3.17 0.39 17.89
C LEU A 38 -2.35 1.21 18.88
N ASN A 39 -1.77 0.57 19.90
CA ASN A 39 -0.91 1.26 20.87
C ASN A 39 0.37 1.78 20.23
N GLU A 40 1.02 1.02 19.35
CA GLU A 40 2.17 1.50 18.57
C GLU A 40 1.80 2.73 17.73
N ALA A 41 0.62 2.71 17.11
CA ALA A 41 0.12 3.82 16.32
C ALA A 41 -0.23 5.07 17.15
N LEU A 42 -0.32 4.99 18.48
CA LEU A 42 -0.47 6.16 19.36
C LEU A 42 0.84 6.95 19.50
N ASP A 43 1.98 6.34 19.25
CA ASP A 43 3.27 7.02 19.21
C ASP A 43 3.36 7.94 17.97
N SER A 44 3.59 9.24 18.20
CA SER A 44 3.63 10.22 17.13
C SER A 44 4.81 10.03 16.17
N ASP A 45 5.93 9.50 16.65
CA ASP A 45 7.12 9.29 15.83
C ASP A 45 6.97 8.02 14.99
N VAL A 46 6.32 6.98 15.52
CA VAL A 46 5.87 5.83 14.73
C VAL A 46 4.97 6.30 13.58
N ARG A 47 3.94 7.10 13.85
CA ARG A 47 3.05 7.61 12.79
C ARG A 47 3.78 8.44 11.74
N LYS A 48 4.71 9.31 12.14
CA LYS A 48 5.49 10.11 11.19
C LYS A 48 6.35 9.24 10.28
N ARG A 49 7.05 8.24 10.86
CA ARG A 49 7.87 7.30 10.10
C ARG A 49 7.02 6.52 9.10
N TRP A 50 5.95 5.88 9.56
CA TRP A 50 5.07 5.11 8.68
C TRP A 50 4.45 5.97 7.58
N ALA A 51 4.04 7.20 7.89
CA ALA A 51 3.50 8.10 6.88
C ALA A 51 4.54 8.50 5.82
N SER A 52 5.81 8.65 6.20
CA SER A 52 6.90 8.90 5.24
C SER A 52 7.13 7.68 4.37
N SER A 53 7.42 6.53 4.99
CA SER A 53 7.71 5.27 4.29
C SER A 53 6.56 4.82 3.39
N GLY A 54 5.31 5.08 3.78
CA GLY A 54 4.14 4.79 2.94
C GLY A 54 4.10 5.63 1.67
N ARG A 55 4.46 6.92 1.73
CA ARG A 55 4.54 7.77 0.54
C ARG A 55 5.69 7.34 -0.38
N ASP A 56 6.83 7.03 0.20
CA ASP A 56 8.00 6.55 -0.55
C ASP A 56 7.65 5.24 -1.28
N ARG A 57 7.00 4.29 -0.58
CA ARG A 57 6.53 3.04 -1.18
C ARG A 57 5.54 3.22 -2.33
N ILE A 58 4.56 4.14 -2.18
CA ILE A 58 3.59 4.44 -3.26
C ILE A 58 4.31 5.00 -4.49
N ALA A 59 5.31 5.86 -4.29
CA ALA A 59 6.11 6.42 -5.37
C ALA A 59 6.96 5.33 -6.05
N GLU A 60 7.58 4.42 -5.30
CA GLU A 60 8.34 3.27 -5.83
C GLU A 60 7.48 2.33 -6.66
N LEU A 61 6.27 2.01 -6.18
CA LEU A 61 5.35 1.11 -6.87
C LEU A 61 4.69 1.75 -8.10
N ASP A 62 4.90 3.06 -8.32
CA ASP A 62 4.29 3.86 -9.38
C ASP A 62 2.76 3.66 -9.41
N LEU A 63 2.13 3.65 -8.22
CA LEU A 63 0.67 3.51 -8.07
C LEU A 63 -0.08 4.83 -8.30
N SER A 64 0.57 5.82 -8.90
CA SER A 64 -0.06 7.09 -9.23
C SER A 64 -1.16 6.90 -10.30
N PRO A 65 -2.22 7.72 -10.30
CA PRO A 65 -3.23 7.68 -11.35
C PRO A 65 -2.63 7.81 -12.76
N ASP A 66 -1.65 8.70 -12.94
CA ASP A 66 -0.96 8.90 -14.21
C ASP A 66 -0.20 7.66 -14.68
N ALA A 67 0.47 6.98 -13.76
CA ALA A 67 1.18 5.74 -14.07
C ALA A 67 0.25 4.60 -14.44
N HIS A 68 -0.87 4.47 -13.72
CA HIS A 68 -1.90 3.52 -14.06
C HIS A 68 -2.49 3.81 -15.45
N ALA A 69 -2.80 5.07 -15.75
CA ALA A 69 -3.30 5.50 -17.06
C ALA A 69 -2.30 5.17 -18.17
N ARG A 70 -1.00 5.45 -18.00
CA ARG A 70 0.05 5.07 -18.96
C ARG A 70 0.13 3.56 -19.18
N ARG A 71 -0.04 2.77 -18.11
CA ARG A 71 0.01 1.30 -18.18
C ARG A 71 -1.19 0.73 -18.94
N VAL A 72 -2.39 1.24 -18.69
CA VAL A 72 -3.62 0.86 -19.42
C VAL A 72 -3.53 1.28 -20.89
N ALA A 73 -3.08 2.50 -21.18
CA ALA A 73 -2.94 2.99 -22.55
C ALA A 73 -2.01 2.10 -23.39
N ARG A 74 -0.86 1.69 -22.85
CA ARG A 74 0.05 0.75 -23.54
C ARG A 74 -0.61 -0.58 -23.91
N VAL A 75 -1.39 -1.17 -23.00
CA VAL A 75 -2.09 -2.44 -23.27
C VAL A 75 -3.12 -2.27 -24.39
N ILE A 76 -3.85 -1.14 -24.39
CA ILE A 76 -4.81 -0.82 -25.45
C ILE A 76 -4.09 -0.65 -26.79
N GLU A 77 -2.96 0.07 -26.82
CA GLU A 77 -2.15 0.25 -28.02
C GLU A 77 -1.63 -1.09 -28.56
N GLU A 78 -1.12 -1.98 -27.70
CA GLU A 78 -0.65 -3.32 -28.07
C GLU A 78 -1.76 -4.16 -28.73
N ILE A 79 -2.97 -4.16 -28.16
CA ILE A 79 -4.10 -4.90 -28.72
C ILE A 79 -4.54 -4.29 -30.06
N THR A 80 -4.64 -2.97 -30.14
CA THR A 80 -5.13 -2.27 -31.35
C THR A 80 -4.15 -2.38 -32.52
N VAL A 81 -2.84 -2.40 -32.25
CA VAL A 81 -1.82 -2.59 -33.29
C VAL A 81 -1.73 -4.06 -33.72
N GLY A 82 -1.91 -5.00 -32.79
CA GLY A 82 -1.93 -6.45 -33.08
C GLY A 82 -3.13 -6.91 -33.92
N GLU A 83 -4.28 -6.25 -33.83
CA GLU A 83 -5.46 -6.54 -34.66
C GLU A 83 -5.37 -5.96 -36.09
N LEU A 84 -4.37 -5.12 -36.38
CA LEU A 84 -4.16 -4.49 -37.70
C LEU A 84 -3.02 -5.14 -38.50
N SER A 85 -2.37 -6.19 -37.97
CA SER A 85 -1.30 -6.97 -38.61
C SER A 85 -1.75 -8.39 -38.96
#